data_AF-A0A3G8XJD7-F1
#
_entry.id   AF-A0A3G8XJD7-F1
#
_cell.length_a   1.000
_cell.length_b   1.000
_cell.length_c   1.000
_cell.angle_alpha   90.00
_cell.angle_beta   90.00
_cell.angle_gamma   90.00
#
_symmetry.space_group_name_H-M   'P 1'
#
loop_
_entity.id
_entity.type
_entity.pdbx_description
1 polymer ?
#
loop_
_entity_poly.entity_id
_entity_poly.type
_entity_poly.pdbx_seq_one_letter_code
_entity_poly.pdbx_strand_id
1 'polypeptide(L)'
;MIKQTSLDFLSNLKLNNSREWFEQNRDLYENYRSDILQLTENLLKELSKIDNAILQANLDPKKCLTRVNRDLRFSKDKTPYKNYVLIVFNKNYPQPNKAEYFIHIEP
;
A
#
# COMPACT_ATOMS: atom_id res chain seq x y z
N MET A 1 14.59 -1.02 -1.51
CA MET A 1 14.25 -0.35 -2.79
C MET A 1 13.16 -1.17 -3.44
N ILE A 2 12.15 -0.53 -4.06
CA ILE A 2 11.06 -1.26 -4.72
C ILE A 2 11.59 -2.02 -5.95
N LYS A 3 11.09 -3.23 -6.21
CA LYS A 3 11.47 -4.04 -7.37
C LYS A 3 10.71 -3.60 -8.62
N GLN A 4 11.35 -3.71 -9.78
CA GLN A 4 10.70 -3.45 -11.07
C GLN A 4 9.46 -4.32 -11.27
N THR A 5 9.53 -5.60 -10.90
CA THR A 5 8.39 -6.54 -10.98
C THR A 5 7.15 -6.07 -10.23
N SER A 6 7.33 -5.29 -9.15
CA SER A 6 6.23 -4.70 -8.38
C SER A 6 5.55 -3.57 -9.15
N LEU A 7 6.32 -2.75 -9.86
CA LEU A 7 5.80 -1.70 -10.75
C LEU A 7 5.14 -2.29 -12.00
N ASP A 8 5.72 -3.37 -12.54
CA ASP A 8 5.14 -4.10 -13.67
C ASP A 8 3.79 -4.73 -13.30
N PHE A 9 3.65 -5.28 -12.09
CA PHE A 9 2.37 -5.79 -11.59
C PHE A 9 1.31 -4.69 -11.56
N LEU A 10 1.63 -3.50 -11.02
CA LEU A 10 0.68 -2.38 -10.98
C LEU A 10 0.28 -1.92 -12.39
N SER A 11 1.25 -1.87 -13.31
CA SER A 11 1.00 -1.53 -14.73
C SER A 11 0.08 -2.54 -15.40
N ASN A 12 0.31 -3.84 -15.18
CA ASN A 12 -0.53 -4.91 -15.71
C ASN A 12 -1.93 -4.92 -15.08
N LEU A 13 -2.03 -4.67 -13.78
CA LEU A 13 -3.30 -4.55 -13.07
C LEU A 13 -4.13 -3.37 -13.59
N LYS A 14 -3.49 -2.25 -13.94
CA LYS A 14 -4.16 -1.10 -14.55
C LYS A 14 -4.81 -1.46 -15.90
N LEU A 15 -4.15 -2.29 -16.70
CA LEU A 15 -4.65 -2.73 -18.00
C LEU A 15 -5.71 -3.84 -17.90
N ASN A 16 -5.59 -4.73 -16.91
CA ASN A 16 -6.39 -5.97 -16.81
C ASN A 16 -7.19 -6.05 -15.51
N ASN A 17 -7.80 -4.95 -15.07
CA ASN A 17 -8.42 -4.85 -13.75
C ASN A 17 -9.76 -5.61 -13.67
N SER A 18 -9.69 -6.94 -13.54
CA SER A 18 -10.82 -7.85 -13.31
C SER A 18 -10.48 -8.85 -12.22
N ARG A 19 -11.52 -9.48 -11.63
CA ARG A 19 -11.31 -10.50 -10.58
C ARG A 19 -10.63 -11.74 -11.14
N GLU A 20 -11.03 -12.15 -12.34
CA GLU A 20 -10.53 -13.33 -13.02
C GLU A 20 -9.03 -13.19 -13.31
N TRP A 21 -8.60 -12.04 -13.82
CA TRP A 21 -7.19 -11.77 -14.06
C TRP A 21 -6.40 -11.71 -12.75
N PHE A 22 -6.95 -11.07 -11.71
CA PHE A 22 -6.27 -10.97 -10.42
C PHE A 22 -6.06 -12.33 -9.77
N GLU A 23 -7.06 -13.22 -9.79
CA GLU A 23 -6.92 -14.58 -9.24
C GLU A 23 -5.91 -15.42 -10.03
N GLN A 24 -5.88 -15.30 -11.37
CA GLN A 24 -4.85 -15.96 -12.19
C GLN A 24 -3.44 -15.44 -11.93
N ASN A 25 -3.32 -14.20 -11.45
CA ASN A 25 -2.04 -13.53 -11.18
C ASN A 25 -1.80 -13.31 -9.68
N ARG A 26 -2.44 -14.12 -8.82
CA ARG A 26 -2.39 -13.98 -7.36
C ARG A 26 -0.96 -14.01 -6.82
N ASP A 27 -0.11 -14.86 -7.39
CA ASP A 27 1.30 -14.98 -7.01
C ASP A 27 2.09 -13.69 -7.28
N LEU A 28 1.81 -13.01 -8.39
CA LEU A 28 2.43 -11.71 -8.70
C LEU A 28 2.02 -10.66 -7.66
N TYR A 29 0.75 -10.66 -7.26
CA TYR A 29 0.27 -9.78 -6.20
C TYR A 29 0.92 -10.09 -4.84
N GLU A 30 1.07 -11.36 -4.46
CA GLU A 30 1.71 -11.71 -3.17
C GLU A 30 3.19 -11.32 -3.15
N ASN A 31 3.90 -11.49 -4.27
CA ASN A 31 5.26 -11.00 -4.44
C ASN A 31 5.35 -9.47 -4.33
N TYR A 32 4.47 -8.77 -5.04
CA TYR A 32 4.32 -7.31 -4.95
C TYR A 32 4.05 -6.87 -3.50
N ARG A 33 3.11 -7.53 -2.82
CA ARG A 33 2.72 -7.20 -1.44
C ARG A 33 3.87 -7.41 -0.46
N SER A 34 4.64 -8.49 -0.62
CA SER A 34 5.83 -8.76 0.18
C SER A 34 6.90 -7.68 -0.02
N ASP A 35 7.14 -7.26 -1.26
CA ASP A 35 8.11 -6.21 -1.60
C ASP A 35 7.71 -4.84 -1.01
N ILE A 36 6.43 -4.46 -1.12
CA ILE A 36 5.90 -3.23 -0.52
C ILE A 36 5.97 -3.28 1.01
N LEU A 37 5.73 -4.44 1.63
CA LEU A 37 5.87 -4.58 3.08
C LEU A 37 7.33 -4.37 3.51
N GLN A 38 8.29 -4.97 2.80
CA GLN A 38 9.72 -4.78 3.09
C GLN A 38 10.14 -3.32 2.91
N LEU A 39 9.63 -2.63 1.88
CA LEU A 39 9.83 -1.19 1.71
C LEU A 39 9.28 -0.41 2.91
N THR A 40 8.08 -0.75 3.36
CA THR A 40 7.39 -0.10 4.49
C THR A 40 8.16 -0.27 5.80
N GLU A 41 8.67 -1.47 6.08
CA GLU A 41 9.50 -1.76 7.26
C GLU A 41 10.77 -0.90 7.28
N ASN A 42 11.46 -0.79 6.15
CA ASN A 42 12.66 0.02 6.02
C ASN A 42 12.36 1.52 6.20
N LEU A 43 11.29 2.01 5.57
CA LEU A 43 10.86 3.40 5.71
C LEU A 43 10.47 3.72 7.15
N LEU A 44 9.70 2.86 7.81
CA LEU A 44 9.32 3.05 9.20
C LEU A 44 10.55 3.12 10.10
N LYS A 45 11.54 2.24 9.88
CA LYS A 45 12.80 2.25 10.63
C LYS A 45 13.56 3.57 10.47
N GLU A 46 13.67 4.10 9.26
CA GLU A 46 14.37 5.37 9.01
C GLU A 46 13.57 6.57 9.54
N LEU A 47 12.25 6.59 9.33
CA LEU A 47 11.36 7.63 9.88
C LEU A 47 11.41 7.67 11.41
N SER A 48 11.52 6.51 12.07
CA SER A 48 11.61 6.43 13.53
C SER A 48 12.89 7.03 14.10
N LYS A 49 13.94 7.22 13.29
CA LYS A 49 15.18 7.89 13.73
C LYS A 49 15.04 9.41 13.77
N ILE A 50 14.12 9.96 12.98
CA ILE A 50 13.98 11.42 12.80
C ILE A 50 12.70 11.98 13.44
N ASP A 51 11.69 11.14 13.66
CA ASP A 51 10.43 11.51 14.33
C ASP A 51 10.19 10.62 15.55
N ASN A 52 10.50 11.15 16.73
CA ASN A 52 10.31 10.46 18.01
C ASN A 52 8.85 10.00 18.23
N ALA A 53 7.89 10.70 17.64
CA ALA A 53 6.50 10.35 17.84
C ALA A 53 6.05 9.22 16.90
N ILE A 54 6.74 8.96 15.79
CA ILE A 54 6.60 7.72 15.01
C ILE A 54 7.23 6.55 15.77
N LEU A 55 8.43 6.74 16.33
CA LEU A 55 9.10 5.74 17.17
C LEU A 55 8.21 5.29 18.34
N GLN A 56 7.60 6.24 19.06
CA GLN A 56 6.70 5.97 20.18
C GLN A 56 5.36 5.35 19.78
N ALA A 57 4.93 5.53 18.52
CA ALA A 57 3.64 5.00 18.08
C ALA A 57 3.65 3.48 17.95
N ASN A 58 4.83 2.84 17.87
CA ASN A 58 5.00 1.39 17.77
C ASN A 58 4.11 0.77 16.68
N LEU A 59 4.18 1.36 15.47
CA LEU A 59 3.32 0.98 14.36
C LEU A 59 3.66 -0.41 13.85
N ASP A 60 2.61 -1.17 13.52
CA ASP A 60 2.74 -2.41 12.75
C ASP A 60 2.85 -2.06 11.25
N PRO A 61 3.98 -2.35 10.59
CA PRO A 61 4.17 -2.07 9.16
C PRO A 61 3.06 -2.64 8.26
N LYS A 62 2.47 -3.78 8.64
CA LYS A 62 1.37 -4.39 7.87
C LYS A 62 0.10 -3.55 7.92
N LYS A 63 -0.14 -2.84 9.03
CA LYS A 63 -1.31 -1.96 9.20
C LYS A 63 -1.11 -0.59 8.55
N CYS A 64 0.12 -0.23 8.21
CA CYS A 64 0.42 0.97 7.42
C CYS A 64 0.01 0.84 5.94
N LEU A 65 -0.27 -0.38 5.46
CA LEU A 65 -0.67 -0.62 4.08
C LEU A 65 -2.18 -0.54 3.89
N THR A 66 -2.60 0.19 2.86
CA THR A 66 -4.00 0.20 2.44
C THR A 66 -4.42 -1.11 1.75
N ARG A 67 -5.71 -1.43 1.82
CA ARG A 67 -6.29 -2.59 1.11
C ARG A 67 -6.31 -2.34 -0.39
N VAL A 68 -6.09 -3.41 -1.17
CA VAL A 68 -6.09 -3.38 -2.64
C VAL A 68 -7.49 -3.20 -3.23
N ASN A 69 -8.55 -3.69 -2.58
CA ASN A 69 -9.90 -3.56 -3.09
C ASN A 69 -10.38 -2.09 -3.09
N ARG A 70 -11.17 -1.74 -4.10
CA ARG A 70 -11.88 -0.45 -4.18
C ARG A 70 -13.27 -0.56 -3.58
N ASP A 71 -13.74 0.55 -3.00
CA ASP A 71 -15.16 0.71 -2.67
C ASP A 71 -15.90 1.16 -3.93
N LEU A 72 -16.79 0.32 -4.44
CA LEU A 72 -17.48 0.52 -5.71
C LEU A 72 -18.92 1.00 -5.58
N ARG A 73 -19.43 1.15 -4.36
CA ARG A 73 -20.87 1.41 -4.11
C ARG A 73 -21.38 2.62 -4.87
N PHE A 74 -20.57 3.68 -4.96
CA PHE A 74 -20.93 4.95 -5.59
C PHE A 74 -20.10 5.29 -6.83
N SER A 75 -19.14 4.44 -7.21
CA SER A 75 -18.27 4.70 -8.36
C SER A 75 -18.97 4.34 -9.68
N LYS A 76 -18.86 5.20 -10.71
CA LYS A 76 -19.27 4.88 -12.08
C LYS A 76 -18.34 3.83 -12.70
N ASP A 77 -17.05 3.93 -12.42
CA ASP A 77 -16.04 2.94 -12.78
C ASP A 77 -16.10 1.76 -11.80
N LYS A 78 -16.30 0.55 -12.32
CA LYS A 78 -16.49 -0.67 -11.54
C LYS A 78 -15.24 -1.56 -11.47
N THR A 79 -14.06 -1.06 -11.85
CA THR A 79 -12.83 -1.83 -11.74
C THR A 79 -12.53 -2.19 -10.26
N PRO A 80 -12.34 -3.48 -9.90
CA PRO A 80 -12.39 -3.96 -8.52
C PRO A 80 -11.19 -3.61 -7.63
N TYR A 81 -10.02 -3.35 -8.22
CA TYR A 81 -8.78 -3.18 -7.49
C TYR A 81 -8.14 -1.82 -7.72
N LYS A 82 -7.39 -1.33 -6.73
CA LYS A 82 -6.52 -0.17 -6.86
C LYS A 82 -5.28 -0.59 -7.63
N ASN A 83 -4.93 0.17 -8.66
CA ASN A 83 -3.68 0.06 -9.42
C ASN A 83 -2.53 0.86 -8.78
N TYR A 84 -2.64 1.16 -7.49
CA TYR A 84 -1.69 1.92 -6.70
C TYR A 84 -1.72 1.40 -5.26
N VAL A 85 -0.69 1.73 -4.48
CA VAL A 85 -0.69 1.53 -3.03
C VAL A 85 -0.42 2.83 -2.31
N LEU A 86 -1.14 3.00 -1.20
CA LEU A 86 -0.83 4.00 -0.19
C LEU A 86 -0.23 3.31 1.02
N ILE A 87 0.94 3.78 1.43
CA ILE A 87 1.60 3.49 2.71
C ILE A 87 1.35 4.70 3.60
N VAL A 88 0.76 4.51 4.78
CA VAL A 88 0.40 5.58 5.71
C VAL A 88 1.02 5.30 7.07
N PHE A 89 1.85 6.22 7.55
CA PHE A 89 2.44 6.20 8.88
C PHE A 89 1.70 7.19 9.75
N ASN A 90 0.70 6.71 10.48
CA ASN A 90 -0.08 7.54 11.39
C ASN A 90 0.05 7.09 12.84
N LYS A 91 0.03 8.07 13.75
CA LYS A 91 0.09 7.82 15.20
C LYS A 91 -1.23 7.23 15.64
N ASN A 92 -1.34 5.90 15.68
CA ASN A 92 -2.40 5.14 16.33
C ASN A 92 -3.83 5.69 16.11
N TYR A 93 -4.53 5.05 15.17
CA TYR A 93 -5.99 5.13 15.08
C TYR A 93 -6.62 4.94 16.49
N PRO A 94 -7.52 5.84 16.96
CA PRO A 94 -8.41 6.69 16.17
C PRO A 94 -8.38 8.17 16.58
N GLN A 95 -7.28 8.89 16.35
CA GLN A 95 -7.25 10.35 16.55
C GLN A 95 -7.10 11.02 15.17
N PRO A 96 -8.20 11.49 14.54
CA PRO A 96 -8.25 11.85 13.11
C PRO A 96 -7.53 13.16 12.72
N ASN A 97 -6.89 13.87 13.65
CA ASN A 97 -6.39 15.24 13.44
C ASN A 97 -4.90 15.41 13.76
N LYS A 98 -4.04 14.49 13.31
CA LYS A 98 -2.58 14.67 13.41
C LYS A 98 -1.92 14.54 12.04
N ALA A 99 -0.80 15.23 11.86
CA ALA A 99 0.04 15.10 10.68
C ALA A 99 0.48 13.63 10.50
N GLU A 100 0.33 13.12 9.28
CA GLU A 100 0.68 11.77 8.87
C GLU A 100 1.73 11.85 7.75
N TYR A 101 2.65 10.89 7.71
CA TYR A 101 3.45 10.68 6.51
C TYR A 101 2.72 9.67 5.64
N PHE A 102 2.61 9.94 4.34
CA PHE A 102 2.11 8.95 3.39
C PHE A 102 2.98 8.90 2.15
N ILE A 103 2.99 7.73 1.53
CA ILE A 103 3.63 7.49 0.24
C ILE A 103 2.60 6.89 -0.70
N HIS A 104 2.47 7.51 -1.87
CA HIS A 104 1.70 6.99 -2.99
C HIS A 104 2.67 6.37 -3.99
N ILE A 105 2.45 5.11 -4.35
CA ILE A 105 3.16 4.45 -5.44
C ILE A 105 2.14 4.01 -6.49
N GLU A 106 2.29 4.54 -7.69
CA GLU A 106 1.49 4.22 -8.87
C GLU A 106 2.39 4.11 -10.12
N PRO A 107 1.97 3.36 -11.16
CA PRO A 107 2.67 3.23 -12.43
C PRO A 107 2.41 4.39 -13.39
#